data_AF-A0A250F8D5-F1
#
_entry.id   AF-A0A250F8D5-F1
#
_cell.length_a   1.000
_cell.length_b   1.000
_cell.length_c   1.000
_cell.angle_alpha   90.00
_cell.angle_beta   90.00
_cell.angle_gamma   90.00
#
_symmetry.space_group_name_H-M   'P 1'
#
loop_
_entity.id
_entity.type
_entity.pdbx_description
1 polymer ?
#
loop_
_entity_poly.entity_id
_entity_poly.type
_entity_poly.pdbx_seq_one_letter_code
_entity_poly.pdbx_strand_id
1 'polypeptide(L)'
;MTLTDAKQLVLQECEREKKITTRNLIIVAVLAIIGVALLAIFALPILGKMMNSAEGIPPQIKYILPIVVIASVYYPLMRARAIFGRKQKVEAFFCLVQAGKEVRFHQELEVYLTEIPLGKIKYQLDPITRIYVSIDNQQYELPIQKYRAADLKRVLEQPQNMGTYNEVMKELYNKTDDTKAAKITPEEKISLKPVEEFRSFAEKEFGTELAAMEKGRSVSKNTLYMQIAFAVALMGTIAYLVLSGTLSVGSSNYIFIILAIMIGGSFLWTMFTKRYMQSRLTGTTDFTQVKKKVFSKVVQYISPQFQYFENGHIGIAEFIDSLLFKFERYTLKGGDQIVGHYNGIPFQSCNLMVTFRPNMRNEKEGDDVVFYGNFFVARSPKTFEHPIVVRPVKGFFSDFNDNAISTYLNYGGERIRLEDPEFEKQFEVYCDDQITARYVLTPAFMQRLKKLNERHKGQVYFGINKNNIVIATNEGNSLMTVGSSPAAMLFQKIDLPMVESVYRELVEQLQMIDTLKLVDN
;
A
#
# COMPACT_ATOMS: atom_id res chain seq x y z
N MET A 1 3.81 2.38 -19.84
CA MET A 1 5.02 3.14 -19.46
C MET A 1 6.23 2.25 -19.69
N THR A 2 7.30 2.74 -20.33
CA THR A 2 8.54 1.99 -20.55
C THR A 2 9.57 2.25 -19.44
N LEU A 3 10.64 1.45 -19.37
CA LEU A 3 11.75 1.68 -18.44
C LEU A 3 12.44 3.03 -18.67
N THR A 4 12.52 3.47 -19.93
CA THR A 4 13.06 4.79 -20.31
C THR A 4 12.17 5.91 -19.78
N ASP A 5 10.85 5.80 -19.96
CA ASP A 5 9.89 6.78 -19.42
C ASP A 5 9.98 6.83 -17.89
N ALA A 6 10.05 5.67 -17.23
CA ALA A 6 10.20 5.55 -15.78
C ALA A 6 11.46 6.28 -15.29
N LYS A 7 12.60 6.06 -15.95
CA LYS A 7 13.86 6.76 -15.66
C LYS A 7 13.69 8.27 -15.79
N GLN A 8 13.12 8.73 -16.88
CA GLN A 8 12.93 10.17 -17.13
C GLN A 8 12.06 10.83 -16.05
N LEU A 9 10.97 10.19 -15.64
CA LEU A 9 10.07 10.71 -14.62
C LEU A 9 10.73 10.82 -13.24
N VAL A 10 11.47 9.79 -12.83
CA VAL A 10 12.18 9.82 -11.55
C VAL A 10 13.28 10.90 -11.56
N LEU A 11 14.00 11.05 -12.67
CA LEU A 11 15.01 12.11 -12.81
C LEU A 11 14.40 13.51 -12.83
N GLN A 12 13.25 13.69 -13.49
CA GLN A 12 12.51 14.94 -13.47
C GLN A 12 12.07 15.32 -12.05
N GLU A 13 11.58 14.36 -11.27
CA GLU A 13 11.21 14.58 -9.87
C GLU A 13 12.42 14.86 -8.97
N CYS A 14 13.58 14.26 -9.24
CA CYS A 14 14.83 14.62 -8.56
C CYS A 14 15.19 16.11 -8.77
N GLU A 15 15.05 16.61 -9.99
CA GLU A 15 15.31 18.03 -10.30
C GLU A 15 14.25 18.96 -9.69
N ARG A 16 12.97 18.55 -9.71
CA ARG A 16 11.89 19.28 -9.04
C ARG A 16 12.14 19.39 -7.53
N GLU A 17 12.49 18.28 -6.89
CA GLU A 17 12.79 18.24 -5.46
C GLU A 17 14.01 19.09 -5.10
N LYS A 18 15.05 19.07 -5.93
CA LYS A 18 16.22 19.96 -5.79
C LYS A 18 15.80 21.42 -5.83
N LYS A 19 15.03 21.85 -6.83
CA LYS A 19 14.55 23.23 -6.96
C LYS A 19 13.72 23.68 -5.75
N ILE A 20 12.80 22.83 -5.28
CA ILE A 20 11.94 23.12 -4.12
C ILE A 20 12.76 23.19 -2.83
N THR A 21 13.73 22.28 -2.66
CA THR A 21 14.63 22.30 -1.50
C THR A 21 15.47 23.58 -1.47
N THR A 22 16.02 23.99 -2.62
CA THR A 22 16.74 25.27 -2.73
C THR A 22 15.84 26.45 -2.38
N ARG A 23 14.61 26.50 -2.91
CA ARG A 23 13.61 27.53 -2.55
C ARG A 23 13.36 27.56 -1.04
N ASN A 24 13.11 26.40 -0.43
CA ASN A 24 12.78 26.31 1.00
C ASN A 24 13.97 26.71 1.87
N LEU A 25 15.21 26.34 1.49
CA LEU A 25 16.42 26.79 2.19
C LEU A 25 16.61 28.31 2.11
N ILE A 26 16.32 28.93 0.97
CA ILE A 26 16.38 30.40 0.81
C ILE A 26 15.36 31.06 1.74
N ILE A 27 14.13 30.56 1.78
CA ILE A 27 13.08 31.09 2.67
C ILE A 27 13.52 30.98 4.14
N VAL A 28 14.02 29.82 4.55
CA VAL A 28 14.51 29.61 5.93
C VAL A 28 15.68 30.54 6.25
N ALA A 29 16.63 30.74 5.32
CA ALA A 29 17.74 31.65 5.52
C ALA A 29 17.28 33.11 5.68
N VAL A 30 16.34 33.57 4.84
CA VAL A 30 15.76 34.91 4.95
C VAL A 30 15.01 35.09 6.27
N LEU A 31 14.18 34.13 6.67
CA LEU A 31 13.48 34.16 7.95
C LEU A 31 14.43 34.13 9.15
N ALA A 32 15.53 33.38 9.07
CA ALA A 32 16.56 33.36 10.10
C ALA A 32 17.27 34.72 10.20
N ILE A 33 17.60 35.36 9.07
CA ILE A 33 18.20 36.71 9.05
C ILE A 33 17.24 37.73 9.67
N ILE A 34 15.96 37.71 9.31
CA ILE A 34 14.93 38.58 9.90
C ILE A 34 14.80 38.30 11.41
N GLY A 35 14.75 37.04 11.82
CA GLY A 35 14.68 36.65 13.23
C GLY A 35 15.89 37.13 14.04
N VAL A 36 17.10 37.00 13.49
CA VAL A 36 18.33 37.50 14.12
C VAL A 36 18.31 39.03 14.20
N ALA A 37 17.87 39.73 13.15
CA ALA A 37 17.75 41.19 13.16
C ALA A 37 16.72 41.66 14.21
N LEU A 38 15.56 41.01 14.30
CA LEU A 38 14.55 41.30 15.33
C LEU A 38 15.07 41.00 16.74
N LEU A 39 15.76 39.87 16.94
CA LEU A 39 16.42 39.57 18.22
C LEU A 39 17.47 40.63 18.57
N ALA A 40 18.25 41.10 17.59
CA ALA A 40 19.25 42.14 17.80
C ALA A 40 18.64 43.50 18.18
N ILE A 41 17.53 43.87 17.56
CA ILE A 41 16.84 45.13 17.81
C ILE A 41 16.08 45.10 19.14
N PHE A 42 15.35 44.02 19.43
CA PHE A 42 14.37 43.98 20.53
C PHE A 42 14.82 43.16 21.75
N ALA A 43 15.56 42.07 21.57
CA ALA A 43 15.88 41.14 22.65
C ALA A 43 17.29 41.34 23.24
N LEU A 44 18.30 41.63 22.42
CA LEU A 44 19.69 41.86 22.84
C LEU A 44 19.85 42.97 23.90
N PRO A 45 19.13 44.11 23.85
CA PRO A 45 19.18 45.12 24.91
C PRO A 45 18.61 44.64 26.24
N ILE A 46 17.62 43.74 26.21
CA ILE A 46 16.94 43.18 27.40
C ILE A 46 17.77 42.04 27.99
N LEU A 47 18.28 41.15 27.14
CA LEU A 47 19.21 40.07 27.49
C LEU A 47 20.51 40.61 28.06
N GLY A 48 21.05 41.71 27.51
CA GLY A 48 22.22 42.40 28.07
C GLY A 48 21.95 42.92 29.48
N LYS A 49 20.76 43.46 29.76
CA LYS A 49 20.37 43.87 31.13
C LYS A 49 20.21 42.68 32.08
N MET A 50 19.60 41.57 31.63
CA MET A 50 19.44 40.34 32.44
C MET A 50 20.77 39.60 32.67
N MET A 51 21.65 39.47 31.68
CA MET A 51 22.96 38.82 31.83
C MET A 51 23.88 39.60 32.77
N ASN A 52 23.79 40.93 32.77
CA ASN A 52 24.53 41.77 33.70
C ASN A 52 23.95 41.74 35.14
N SER A 53 22.78 41.12 35.34
CA SER A 53 22.12 40.99 36.65
C SER A 53 21.92 39.53 37.11
N ALA A 54 22.35 38.54 36.33
CA ALA A 54 22.18 37.12 36.63
C ALA A 54 23.53 36.45 36.96
N GLU A 55 23.90 36.45 38.25
CA GLU A 55 24.71 35.36 38.78
C GLU A 55 23.90 34.05 38.66
N GLY A 56 24.44 33.04 37.98
CA GLY A 56 23.90 31.67 38.05
C GLY A 56 23.33 31.03 36.78
N ILE A 57 23.82 31.36 35.57
CA ILE A 57 23.58 30.48 34.40
C ILE A 57 24.46 29.22 34.57
N PRO A 58 23.88 28.00 34.66
CA PRO A 58 24.66 26.77 34.79
C PRO A 58 25.70 26.66 33.66
N PRO A 59 26.97 26.30 33.92
CA PRO A 59 28.04 26.24 32.92
C PRO A 59 27.69 25.40 31.69
N GLN A 60 26.80 24.42 31.86
CA GLN A 60 26.31 23.50 30.84
C GLN A 60 25.55 24.24 29.72
N ILE A 61 24.77 25.28 30.02
CA ILE A 61 23.96 26.01 29.02
C ILE A 61 24.85 26.76 28.02
N LYS A 62 26.03 27.22 28.46
CA LYS A 62 27.04 27.89 27.62
C LYS A 62 27.57 26.99 26.50
N TYR A 63 27.62 25.67 26.73
CA TYR A 63 28.08 24.69 25.75
C TYR A 63 26.91 24.06 24.96
N ILE A 64 25.73 23.94 25.56
CA ILE A 64 24.54 23.38 24.90
C ILE A 64 24.03 24.32 23.80
N LEU A 65 23.99 25.63 24.04
CA LEU A 65 23.41 26.59 23.09
C LEU A 65 24.15 26.60 21.72
N PRO A 66 25.49 26.67 21.64
CA PRO A 66 26.21 26.57 20.36
C PRO A 66 25.99 25.23 19.65
N ILE A 67 25.93 24.12 20.41
CA ILE A 67 25.68 22.78 19.84
C ILE A 67 24.29 22.71 19.21
N VAL A 68 23.26 23.23 19.90
CA VAL A 68 21.89 23.29 19.37
C VAL A 68 21.82 24.14 18.11
N VAL A 69 22.50 25.30 18.07
CA VAL A 69 22.55 26.16 16.88
C VAL A 69 23.26 25.45 15.72
N ILE A 70 24.43 24.84 15.95
CA ILE A 70 25.16 24.08 14.93
C ILE A 70 24.31 22.91 14.43
N ALA A 71 23.69 22.15 15.32
CA ALA A 71 22.82 21.03 14.96
C ALA A 71 21.60 21.49 14.12
N SER A 72 21.01 22.64 14.47
CA SER A 72 19.86 23.21 13.74
C SER A 72 20.18 23.61 12.30
N VAL A 73 21.42 24.01 12.01
CA VAL A 73 21.89 24.36 10.65
C VAL A 73 22.45 23.13 9.92
N TYR A 74 23.14 22.24 10.64
CA TYR A 74 23.77 21.05 10.07
C TYR A 74 22.75 20.08 9.46
N TYR A 75 21.64 19.82 10.16
CA TYR A 75 20.64 18.85 9.70
C TYR A 75 19.99 19.23 8.36
N PRO A 76 19.50 20.47 8.13
CA PRO A 76 19.00 20.90 6.82
C PRO A 76 20.04 20.80 5.70
N LEU A 77 21.30 21.16 5.98
CA LEU A 77 22.39 21.10 4.99
C LEU A 77 22.73 19.67 4.59
N MET A 78 22.80 18.75 5.55
CA MET A 78 22.99 17.32 5.29
C MET A 78 21.87 16.75 4.43
N ARG A 79 20.62 17.08 4.74
CA ARG A 79 19.45 16.65 3.96
C ARG A 79 19.50 17.19 2.53
N ALA A 80 19.86 18.46 2.36
CA ALA A 80 20.01 19.07 1.05
C ALA A 80 21.12 18.42 0.21
N ARG A 81 22.26 18.10 0.82
CA ARG A 81 23.36 17.38 0.16
C ARG A 81 22.92 16.00 -0.32
N ALA A 82 22.15 15.27 0.48
CA ALA A 82 21.60 13.97 0.09
C ALA A 82 20.65 14.09 -1.13
N ILE A 83 19.78 15.11 -1.14
CA ILE A 83 18.87 15.39 -2.26
C ILE A 83 19.65 15.74 -3.53
N PHE A 84 20.69 16.57 -3.42
CA PHE A 84 21.46 17.03 -4.57
C PHE A 84 22.29 15.88 -5.20
N GLY A 85 22.73 14.92 -4.40
CA GLY A 85 23.43 13.72 -4.89
C GLY A 85 22.49 12.61 -5.38
N ARG A 86 21.17 12.71 -5.18
CA ARG A 86 20.23 11.62 -5.48
C ARG A 86 20.17 11.27 -6.96
N LYS A 87 20.24 12.27 -7.84
CA LYS A 87 20.19 12.07 -9.30
C LYS A 87 21.20 11.04 -9.79
N GLN A 88 22.46 11.15 -9.36
CA GLN A 88 23.53 10.23 -9.75
C GLN A 88 23.26 8.80 -9.26
N LYS A 89 22.72 8.66 -8.03
CA LYS A 89 22.34 7.35 -7.49
C LYS A 89 21.19 6.72 -8.27
N VAL A 90 20.20 7.52 -8.69
CA VAL A 90 19.09 7.08 -9.52
C VAL A 90 19.57 6.64 -10.91
N GLU A 91 20.49 7.38 -11.53
CA GLU A 91 21.07 6.98 -12.81
C GLU A 91 21.78 5.63 -12.70
N ALA A 92 22.63 5.45 -11.68
CA ALA A 92 23.28 4.17 -11.40
C ALA A 92 22.27 3.04 -11.15
N PHE A 93 21.19 3.31 -10.40
CA PHE A 93 20.11 2.36 -10.15
C PHE A 93 19.49 1.87 -11.46
N PHE A 94 19.09 2.78 -12.37
CA PHE A 94 18.47 2.37 -13.63
C PHE A 94 19.43 1.61 -14.54
N CYS A 95 20.75 1.87 -14.48
CA CYS A 95 21.74 1.04 -15.17
C CYS A 95 21.77 -0.40 -14.64
N LEU A 96 21.64 -0.59 -13.32
CA LEU A 96 21.57 -1.93 -12.72
C LEU A 96 20.28 -2.67 -13.13
N VAL A 97 19.15 -1.96 -13.15
CA VAL A 97 17.86 -2.53 -13.61
C VAL A 97 17.94 -2.94 -15.08
N GLN A 98 18.55 -2.09 -15.93
CA GLN A 98 18.79 -2.42 -17.34
C GLN A 98 19.70 -3.64 -17.53
N ALA A 99 20.66 -3.85 -16.61
CA ALA A 99 21.50 -5.04 -16.58
C ALA A 99 20.78 -6.31 -16.08
N GLY A 100 19.47 -6.24 -15.82
CA GLY A 100 18.65 -7.38 -15.40
C GLY A 100 18.73 -7.68 -13.90
N LYS A 101 19.25 -6.76 -13.08
CA LYS A 101 19.28 -6.92 -11.63
C LYS A 101 17.88 -6.78 -11.03
N GLU A 102 17.56 -7.68 -10.11
CA GLU A 102 16.26 -7.72 -9.45
C GLU A 102 16.11 -6.57 -8.44
N VAL A 103 14.96 -5.89 -8.50
CA VAL A 103 14.59 -4.81 -7.57
C VAL A 103 13.75 -5.38 -6.43
N ARG A 104 14.14 -5.09 -5.19
CA ARG A 104 13.32 -5.39 -4.00
C ARG A 104 12.68 -4.11 -3.48
N PHE A 105 11.36 -4.11 -3.32
CA PHE A 105 10.59 -3.00 -2.76
C PHE A 105 10.49 -3.13 -1.25
N HIS A 106 10.68 -2.03 -0.52
CA HIS A 106 10.61 -2.01 0.94
C HIS A 106 9.45 -1.16 1.45
N GLN A 107 9.35 0.07 0.93
CA GLN A 107 8.41 1.03 1.47
C GLN A 107 8.03 2.09 0.43
N GLU A 108 6.78 2.53 0.53
CA GLU A 108 6.27 3.70 -0.17
C GLU A 108 5.80 4.74 0.84
N LEU A 109 6.35 5.95 0.73
CA LEU A 109 6.01 7.09 1.58
C LEU A 109 5.55 8.27 0.74
N GLU A 110 4.33 8.75 1.00
CA GLU A 110 3.88 10.04 0.51
C GLU A 110 4.38 11.12 1.48
N VAL A 111 5.17 12.06 0.97
CA VAL A 111 5.70 13.18 1.74
C VAL A 111 5.43 14.50 1.03
N TYR A 112 5.45 15.57 1.79
CA TYR A 112 5.31 16.93 1.29
C TYR A 112 6.64 17.64 1.41
N LEU A 113 7.13 18.20 0.31
CA LEU A 113 8.42 18.90 0.32
C LEU A 113 8.36 20.22 1.10
N THR A 114 7.15 20.77 1.23
CA THR A 114 6.91 22.02 1.95
C THR A 114 5.76 21.81 2.93
N GLU A 115 6.05 21.92 4.22
CA GLU A 115 5.06 21.87 5.29
C GLU A 115 5.10 23.18 6.06
N ILE A 116 3.99 23.90 6.09
CA ILE A 116 3.85 25.17 6.81
C ILE A 116 3.02 24.91 8.07
N PRO A 117 3.62 24.92 9.27
CA PRO A 117 2.88 24.78 10.51
C PRO A 117 2.08 26.06 10.81
N LEU A 118 0.76 25.94 10.91
CA LEU A 118 -0.18 27.01 11.30
C LEU A 118 -0.81 26.65 12.65
N GLY A 119 0.03 26.49 13.68
CA GLY A 119 -0.40 26.04 15.01
C GLY A 119 -0.81 24.57 15.00
N LYS A 120 -2.09 24.28 15.28
CA LYS A 120 -2.65 22.91 15.30
C LYS A 120 -2.96 22.34 13.91
N ILE A 121 -2.84 23.16 12.88
CA ILE A 121 -3.10 22.79 11.49
C ILE A 121 -1.79 22.85 10.72
N LYS A 122 -1.55 21.93 9.80
CA LYS A 122 -0.41 21.96 8.87
C LYS A 122 -0.91 22.16 7.46
N TYR A 123 -0.33 23.12 6.76
CA TYR A 123 -0.56 23.29 5.33
C TYR A 123 0.51 22.53 4.55
N GLN A 124 0.09 21.51 3.82
CA GLN A 124 0.95 20.57 3.11
C GLN A 124 0.97 20.86 1.62
N LEU A 125 2.17 21.11 1.08
CA LEU A 125 2.40 21.53 -0.30
C LEU A 125 3.47 20.66 -0.96
N ASP A 126 3.47 20.68 -2.30
CA ASP A 126 4.45 19.96 -3.11
C ASP A 126 4.53 18.46 -2.79
N PRO A 127 3.44 17.69 -3.01
CA PRO A 127 3.45 16.27 -2.75
C PRO A 127 4.45 15.55 -3.65
N ILE A 128 5.10 14.54 -3.06
CA ILE A 128 6.01 13.62 -3.74
C ILE A 128 5.89 12.24 -3.09
N THR A 129 5.91 11.20 -3.91
CA THR A 129 5.95 9.82 -3.42
C THR A 129 7.39 9.33 -3.49
N ARG A 130 7.88 8.74 -2.40
CA ARG A 130 9.22 8.14 -2.29
C ARG A 130 9.09 6.64 -2.21
N ILE A 131 9.70 5.96 -3.18
CA ILE A 131 9.78 4.50 -3.20
C ILE A 131 11.19 4.09 -2.76
N TYR A 132 11.26 3.33 -1.67
CA TYR A 132 12.49 2.78 -1.14
C TYR A 132 12.68 1.38 -1.72
N VAL A 133 13.77 1.22 -2.46
CA VAL A 133 14.12 -0.05 -3.14
C VAL A 133 15.55 -0.45 -2.83
N SER A 134 15.86 -1.73 -3.01
CA SER A 134 17.25 -2.20 -2.94
C SER A 134 17.60 -3.14 -4.09
N ILE A 135 18.85 -3.05 -4.53
CA ILE A 135 19.50 -4.00 -5.43
C ILE A 135 20.80 -4.43 -4.76
N ASP A 136 21.07 -5.74 -4.69
CA ASP A 136 22.32 -6.30 -4.12
C ASP A 136 22.69 -5.69 -2.74
N ASN A 137 21.70 -5.53 -1.84
CA ASN A 137 21.77 -4.89 -0.52
C ASN A 137 22.08 -3.37 -0.49
N GLN A 138 22.24 -2.72 -1.64
CA GLN A 138 22.34 -1.26 -1.71
C GLN A 138 20.94 -0.64 -1.78
N GLN A 139 20.67 0.33 -0.90
CA GLN A 139 19.39 1.03 -0.84
C GLN A 139 19.37 2.28 -1.73
N TYR A 140 18.22 2.48 -2.39
CA TYR A 140 17.93 3.60 -3.26
C TYR A 140 16.58 4.23 -2.88
N GLU A 141 16.50 5.54 -3.04
CA GLU A 141 15.28 6.33 -2.82
C GLU A 141 14.88 6.92 -4.18
N LEU A 142 13.72 6.50 -4.69
CA LEU A 142 13.20 6.92 -5.98
C LEU A 142 12.02 7.89 -5.77
N PRO A 143 12.21 9.19 -6.03
CA PRO A 143 11.11 10.14 -6.02
C PRO A 143 10.27 10.00 -7.29
N ILE A 144 8.95 10.00 -7.15
CA ILE A 144 8.00 9.95 -8.25
C ILE A 144 6.82 10.90 -7.92
N GLN A 145 6.21 11.45 -8.96
CA GLN A 145 5.00 12.27 -8.84
C GLN A 145 3.89 11.46 -8.15
N LYS A 146 3.07 12.15 -7.34
CA LYS A 146 1.88 11.57 -6.72
C LYS A 146 1.02 10.86 -7.80
N TYR A 147 0.48 9.69 -7.44
CA TYR A 147 -0.32 8.80 -8.30
C TYR A 147 0.43 7.98 -9.35
N ARG A 148 1.75 8.15 -9.51
CA ARG A 148 2.54 7.39 -10.50
C ARG A 148 3.35 6.23 -9.91
N ALA A 149 3.19 5.96 -8.62
CA ALA A 149 3.96 4.92 -7.92
C ALA A 149 3.67 3.51 -8.46
N ALA A 150 2.39 3.19 -8.72
CA ALA A 150 1.98 1.91 -9.28
C ALA A 150 2.60 1.64 -10.65
N ASP A 151 2.61 2.64 -11.54
CA ASP A 151 3.25 2.55 -12.85
C ASP A 151 4.74 2.24 -12.71
N LEU A 152 5.44 2.97 -11.82
CA LEU A 152 6.88 2.79 -11.62
C LEU A 152 7.17 1.38 -11.10
N LYS A 153 6.40 0.90 -10.12
CA LYS A 153 6.56 -0.44 -9.57
C LYS A 153 6.37 -1.52 -10.64
N ARG A 154 5.31 -1.45 -11.45
CA ARG A 154 5.07 -2.41 -12.56
C ARG A 154 6.26 -2.49 -13.52
N VAL A 155 6.76 -1.34 -13.97
CA VAL A 155 7.89 -1.30 -14.91
C VAL A 155 9.19 -1.81 -14.30
N LEU A 156 9.43 -1.56 -13.01
CA LEU A 156 10.62 -2.05 -12.32
C LEU A 156 10.55 -3.55 -11.99
N GLU A 157 9.35 -4.10 -11.80
CA GLU A 157 9.15 -5.54 -11.60
C GLU A 157 9.36 -6.35 -12.87
N GLN A 158 8.81 -5.88 -13.99
CA GLN A 158 8.88 -6.59 -15.27
C GLN A 158 9.23 -5.66 -16.44
N PRO A 159 10.48 -5.16 -16.52
CA PRO A 159 10.85 -4.14 -17.51
C PRO A 159 10.66 -4.56 -18.97
N GLN A 160 10.77 -5.86 -19.25
CA GLN A 160 10.73 -6.43 -20.60
C GLN A 160 9.38 -7.07 -20.97
N ASN A 161 8.45 -7.20 -20.03
CA ASN A 161 7.22 -7.98 -20.23
C ASN A 161 5.95 -7.12 -20.14
N MET A 162 5.98 -5.86 -20.57
CA MET A 162 4.80 -4.97 -20.45
C MET A 162 3.77 -5.12 -21.57
N GLY A 163 3.96 -6.06 -22.51
CA GLY A 163 3.12 -6.23 -23.70
C GLY A 163 1.65 -6.49 -23.37
N THR A 164 1.39 -7.59 -22.66
CA THR A 164 0.04 -7.99 -22.22
C THR A 164 -0.63 -6.89 -21.41
N TYR A 165 0.06 -6.32 -20.41
CA TYR A 165 -0.46 -5.20 -19.64
C TYR A 165 -0.91 -4.02 -20.51
N ASN A 166 -0.06 -3.56 -21.44
CA ASN A 166 -0.38 -2.41 -22.28
C ASN A 166 -1.57 -2.67 -23.21
N GLU A 167 -1.71 -3.90 -23.72
CA GLU A 167 -2.84 -4.33 -24.55
C GLU A 167 -4.15 -4.34 -23.74
N VAL A 168 -4.16 -5.01 -22.59
CA VAL A 168 -5.32 -5.06 -21.68
C VAL A 168 -5.76 -3.64 -21.27
N MET A 169 -4.82 -2.77 -20.88
CA MET A 169 -5.17 -1.39 -20.50
C MET A 169 -5.74 -0.59 -21.67
N LYS A 170 -5.23 -0.81 -22.88
CA LYS A 170 -5.75 -0.17 -24.08
C LYS A 170 -7.20 -0.59 -24.34
N GLU A 171 -7.51 -1.88 -24.23
CA GLU A 171 -8.89 -2.37 -24.43
C GLU A 171 -9.86 -1.95 -23.32
N LEU A 172 -9.38 -1.88 -22.07
CA LEU A 172 -10.20 -1.46 -20.93
C LEU A 172 -10.48 0.05 -20.93
N TYR A 173 -9.48 0.90 -21.21
CA TYR A 173 -9.57 2.34 -20.92
C TYR A 173 -9.32 3.27 -22.10
N ASN A 174 -8.65 2.84 -23.17
CA ASN A 174 -8.44 3.71 -24.32
C ASN A 174 -9.68 3.69 -25.23
N LYS A 175 -10.35 4.83 -25.31
CA LYS A 175 -11.52 5.07 -26.15
C LYS A 175 -11.12 4.99 -27.63
N THR A 176 -11.37 3.87 -28.27
CA THR A 176 -11.71 3.88 -29.70
C THR A 176 -13.22 3.84 -29.82
N ASP A 177 -13.79 4.87 -30.45
CA ASP A 177 -15.21 4.98 -30.82
C ASP A 177 -15.63 3.92 -31.86
N ASP A 178 -14.68 3.14 -32.38
CA ASP A 178 -14.96 1.99 -33.23
C ASP A 178 -15.42 0.80 -32.38
N THR A 179 -16.75 0.66 -32.30
CA THR A 179 -17.45 -0.62 -32.19
C THR A 179 -17.06 -1.55 -33.33
N LYS A 180 -15.85 -2.08 -33.28
CA LYS A 180 -15.63 -3.48 -33.55
C LYS A 180 -15.17 -4.02 -32.21
N ALA A 181 -16.05 -4.74 -31.50
CA ALA A 181 -15.59 -5.73 -30.54
C ALA A 181 -14.43 -6.44 -31.25
N ALA A 182 -13.19 -6.20 -30.79
CA ALA A 182 -12.01 -6.75 -31.44
C ALA A 182 -12.33 -8.22 -31.64
N LYS A 183 -12.31 -8.70 -32.89
CA LYS A 183 -12.62 -10.09 -33.20
C LYS A 183 -11.80 -10.92 -32.23
N ILE A 184 -12.48 -11.50 -31.25
CA ILE A 184 -11.90 -12.37 -30.24
C ILE A 184 -11.39 -13.54 -31.07
N THR A 185 -10.10 -13.52 -31.40
CA THR A 185 -9.46 -14.67 -31.99
C THR A 185 -9.53 -15.73 -30.90
N PRO A 186 -10.01 -16.95 -31.18
CA PRO A 186 -10.22 -17.92 -30.12
C PRO A 186 -8.86 -18.33 -29.57
N GLU A 187 -8.42 -17.65 -28.52
CA GLU A 187 -7.55 -18.26 -27.54
C GLU A 187 -8.29 -19.48 -26.99
N GLU A 188 -7.54 -20.56 -26.75
CA GLU A 188 -8.07 -21.78 -26.18
C GLU A 188 -8.94 -21.45 -24.96
N LYS A 189 -10.20 -21.89 -24.98
CA LYS A 189 -11.18 -21.54 -23.95
C LYS A 189 -10.62 -21.92 -22.58
N ILE A 190 -10.47 -20.93 -21.71
CA ILE A 190 -9.89 -21.13 -20.37
C ILE A 190 -10.94 -21.84 -19.51
N SER A 191 -10.63 -23.08 -19.15
CA SER A 191 -11.44 -23.88 -18.24
C SER A 191 -11.04 -23.61 -16.79
N LEU A 192 -11.96 -23.05 -16.00
CA LEU A 192 -11.74 -22.85 -14.57
C LEU A 192 -11.88 -24.17 -13.83
N LYS A 193 -10.76 -24.65 -13.28
CA LYS A 193 -10.71 -25.92 -12.59
C LYS A 193 -11.36 -25.85 -11.21
N PRO A 194 -11.95 -26.95 -10.70
CA PRO A 194 -12.47 -27.00 -9.33
C PRO A 194 -11.38 -26.77 -8.31
N VAL A 195 -11.77 -26.25 -7.14
CA VAL A 195 -10.81 -25.92 -6.07
C VAL A 195 -10.13 -27.18 -5.51
N GLU A 196 -10.82 -28.32 -5.56
CA GLU A 196 -10.30 -29.62 -5.15
C GLU A 196 -9.14 -30.08 -6.04
N GLU A 197 -9.24 -29.89 -7.36
CA GLU A 197 -8.15 -30.19 -8.30
C GLU A 197 -6.95 -29.27 -8.07
N PHE A 198 -7.22 -27.97 -7.89
CA PHE A 198 -6.16 -27.01 -7.55
C PHE A 198 -5.47 -27.36 -6.23
N ARG A 199 -6.21 -27.81 -5.21
CA ARG A 199 -5.64 -28.21 -3.92
C ARG A 199 -4.61 -29.32 -4.09
N SER A 200 -4.92 -30.36 -4.87
CA SER A 200 -3.97 -31.45 -5.15
C SER A 200 -2.73 -30.97 -5.91
N PHE A 201 -2.90 -30.05 -6.87
CA PHE A 201 -1.78 -29.41 -7.55
C PHE A 201 -0.92 -28.59 -6.57
N ALA A 202 -1.54 -27.74 -5.77
CA ALA A 202 -0.87 -26.84 -4.84
C ALA A 202 -0.13 -27.60 -3.73
N GLU A 203 -0.68 -28.71 -3.25
CA GLU A 203 -0.01 -29.59 -2.28
C GLU A 203 1.27 -30.19 -2.88
N LYS A 204 1.21 -30.65 -4.13
CA LYS A 204 2.35 -31.24 -4.84
C LYS A 204 3.42 -30.21 -5.21
N GLU A 205 3.01 -29.06 -5.74
CA GLU A 205 3.92 -28.04 -6.28
C GLU A 205 4.48 -27.12 -5.19
N PHE A 206 3.64 -26.73 -4.22
CA PHE A 206 4.01 -25.73 -3.21
C PHE A 206 4.19 -26.32 -1.82
N GLY A 207 3.72 -27.54 -1.52
CA GLY A 207 3.68 -28.06 -0.15
C GLY A 207 5.02 -28.01 0.59
N THR A 208 6.11 -28.39 -0.07
CA THR A 208 7.46 -28.34 0.50
C THR A 208 7.95 -26.90 0.70
N GLU A 209 7.71 -26.02 -0.28
CA GLU A 209 8.13 -24.62 -0.23
C GLU A 209 7.33 -23.83 0.83
N LEU A 210 6.02 -24.04 0.91
CA LEU A 210 5.14 -23.45 1.93
C LEU A 210 5.56 -23.89 3.33
N ALA A 211 5.86 -25.17 3.53
CA ALA A 211 6.35 -25.68 4.81
C ALA A 211 7.70 -25.06 5.21
N ALA A 212 8.61 -24.86 4.25
CA ALA A 212 9.90 -24.21 4.48
C ALA A 212 9.75 -22.71 4.82
N MET A 213 8.84 -22.00 4.14
CA MET A 213 8.52 -20.58 4.41
C MET A 213 7.84 -20.44 5.78
N GLU A 214 6.85 -21.27 6.09
CA GLU A 214 6.12 -21.26 7.36
C GLU A 214 7.04 -21.58 8.54
N LYS A 215 7.99 -22.51 8.38
CA LYS A 215 9.03 -22.76 9.38
C LYS A 215 9.91 -21.53 9.59
N GLY A 216 10.37 -20.87 8.51
CA GLY A 216 11.16 -19.64 8.60
C GLY A 216 10.40 -18.50 9.31
N ARG A 217 9.12 -18.34 8.99
CA ARG A 217 8.22 -17.37 9.61
C ARG A 217 7.99 -17.68 11.10
N SER A 218 7.67 -18.92 11.46
CA SER A 218 7.38 -19.28 12.86
C SER A 218 8.60 -19.14 13.76
N VAL A 219 9.80 -19.49 13.27
CA VAL A 219 11.07 -19.25 13.98
C VAL A 219 11.28 -17.76 14.20
N SER A 220 11.05 -16.93 13.18
CA SER A 220 11.20 -15.48 13.28
C SER A 220 10.19 -14.87 14.27
N LYS A 221 8.92 -15.31 14.20
CA LYS A 221 7.83 -14.87 15.10
C LYS A 221 8.11 -15.25 16.55
N ASN A 222 8.51 -16.50 16.79
CA ASN A 222 8.85 -16.96 18.14
C ASN A 222 10.08 -16.23 18.68
N THR A 223 11.06 -15.92 17.83
CA THR A 223 12.23 -15.12 18.22
C THR A 223 11.82 -13.71 18.64
N LEU A 224 10.89 -13.07 17.92
CA LEU A 224 10.32 -11.77 18.32
C LEU A 224 9.63 -11.86 19.68
N TYR A 225 8.79 -12.87 19.92
CA TYR A 225 8.15 -13.04 21.22
C TYR A 225 9.14 -13.28 22.36
N MET A 226 10.20 -14.06 22.12
CA MET A 226 11.28 -14.22 23.10
C MET A 226 12.02 -12.91 23.38
N GLN A 227 12.26 -12.07 22.37
CA GLN A 227 12.85 -10.74 22.55
C GLN A 227 11.96 -9.81 23.37
N ILE A 228 10.64 -9.81 23.10
CA ILE A 228 9.68 -9.03 23.88
C ILE A 228 9.62 -9.53 25.32
N ALA A 229 9.52 -10.84 25.54
CA ALA A 229 9.47 -11.43 26.88
C ALA A 229 10.73 -11.10 27.70
N PHE A 230 11.91 -11.18 27.08
CA PHE A 230 13.17 -10.80 27.72
C PHE A 230 13.21 -9.30 28.06
N ALA A 231 12.79 -8.42 27.13
CA ALA A 231 12.75 -6.98 27.38
C ALA A 231 11.81 -6.63 28.55
N VAL A 232 10.64 -7.27 28.60
CA VAL A 232 9.67 -7.11 29.71
C VAL A 232 10.24 -7.64 31.02
N ALA A 233 10.88 -8.81 31.02
CA ALA A 233 11.51 -9.37 32.21
C ALA A 233 12.65 -8.48 32.73
N LEU A 234 13.49 -7.97 31.84
CA LEU A 234 14.57 -7.04 32.16
C LEU A 234 14.03 -5.73 32.77
N MET A 235 13.04 -5.13 32.13
CA MET A 235 12.35 -3.93 32.64
C MET A 235 11.70 -4.18 34.00
N GLY A 236 11.01 -5.31 34.16
CA GLY A 236 10.37 -5.71 35.43
C GLY A 236 11.39 -5.93 36.55
N THR A 237 12.54 -6.51 36.22
CA THR A 237 13.64 -6.72 37.19
C THR A 237 14.23 -5.39 37.64
N ILE A 238 14.49 -4.47 36.70
CA ILE A 238 14.99 -3.12 37.02
C ILE A 238 13.97 -2.37 37.88
N ALA A 239 12.67 -2.42 37.53
CA ALA A 239 11.62 -1.78 38.31
C ALA A 239 11.53 -2.34 39.74
N TYR A 240 11.61 -3.67 39.90
CA TYR A 240 11.65 -4.32 41.22
C TYR A 240 12.86 -3.88 42.04
N LEU A 241 14.05 -3.83 41.44
CA LEU A 241 15.27 -3.39 42.12
C LEU A 241 15.19 -1.91 42.54
N VAL A 242 14.56 -1.06 41.74
CA VAL A 242 14.30 0.34 42.11
C VAL A 242 13.29 0.43 43.25
N LEU A 243 12.16 -0.28 43.17
CA LEU A 243 11.10 -0.23 44.19
C LEU A 243 11.52 -0.83 45.54
N SER A 244 12.37 -1.87 45.52
CA SER A 244 12.94 -2.48 46.72
C SER A 244 14.02 -1.61 47.41
N GLY A 245 14.37 -0.47 46.81
CA GLY A 245 15.42 0.43 47.33
C GLY A 245 16.85 -0.08 47.11
N THR A 246 17.02 -1.21 46.41
CA THR A 246 18.36 -1.75 46.09
C THR A 246 19.08 -0.95 45.01
N LEU A 247 18.33 -0.31 44.10
CA LEU A 247 18.84 0.67 43.14
C LEU A 247 18.19 2.05 43.40
N SER A 248 19.01 3.08 43.65
CA SER A 248 18.52 4.46 43.82
C SER A 248 18.59 5.24 42.50
N VAL A 249 17.45 5.77 42.05
CA VAL A 249 17.37 6.58 40.80
C VAL A 249 17.85 8.02 41.03
N GLY A 250 18.01 8.46 42.28
CA GLY A 250 18.39 9.83 42.62
C GLY A 250 19.89 10.16 42.46
N SER A 251 20.74 9.15 42.31
CA SER A 251 22.19 9.30 42.23
C SER A 251 22.74 8.94 40.85
N SER A 252 23.59 9.81 40.29
CA SER A 252 24.16 9.67 38.95
C SER A 252 24.83 8.31 38.70
N ASN A 253 25.49 7.74 39.71
CA ASN A 253 26.26 6.49 39.58
C ASN A 253 25.38 5.27 39.26
N TYR A 254 24.18 5.17 39.83
CA TYR A 254 23.29 4.04 39.61
C TYR A 254 22.58 4.11 38.25
N ILE A 255 22.38 5.30 37.70
CA ILE A 255 21.86 5.48 36.34
C ILE A 255 22.81 4.85 35.32
N PHE A 256 24.13 5.02 35.48
CA PHE A 256 25.12 4.38 34.61
C PHE A 256 25.13 2.85 34.73
N ILE A 257 24.90 2.31 35.93
CA ILE A 257 24.79 0.85 36.15
C ILE A 257 23.55 0.29 35.44
N ILE A 258 22.40 0.95 35.57
CA ILE A 258 21.16 0.55 34.86
C ILE A 258 21.38 0.60 33.35
N LEU A 259 22.00 1.66 32.84
CA LEU A 259 22.29 1.79 31.40
C LEU A 259 23.25 0.69 30.92
N ALA A 260 24.28 0.36 31.70
CA ALA A 260 25.22 -0.72 31.38
C ALA A 260 24.54 -2.10 31.38
N ILE A 261 23.64 -2.37 32.32
CA ILE A 261 22.85 -3.62 32.36
C ILE A 261 21.91 -3.69 31.15
N MET A 262 21.25 -2.59 30.79
CA MET A 262 20.36 -2.51 29.63
C MET A 262 21.13 -2.76 28.32
N ILE A 263 22.25 -2.08 28.12
CA ILE A 263 23.06 -2.21 26.91
C ILE A 263 23.72 -3.59 26.85
N GLY A 264 24.38 -4.02 27.93
CA GLY A 264 25.09 -5.29 28.00
C GLY A 264 24.15 -6.50 27.92
N GLY A 265 23.04 -6.46 28.66
CA GLY A 265 21.99 -7.48 28.62
C GLY A 265 21.33 -7.57 27.24
N SER A 266 21.01 -6.42 26.63
CA SER A 266 20.49 -6.38 25.25
C SER A 266 21.50 -6.95 24.25
N PHE A 267 22.78 -6.58 24.35
CA PHE A 267 23.83 -7.07 23.47
C PHE A 267 24.00 -8.60 23.56
N LEU A 268 24.16 -9.14 24.77
CA LEU A 268 24.27 -10.60 24.98
C LEU A 268 23.04 -11.34 24.47
N TRP A 269 21.85 -10.78 24.69
CA TRP A 269 20.60 -11.36 24.20
C TRP A 269 20.48 -11.35 22.68
N THR A 270 20.90 -10.26 22.01
CA THR A 270 20.94 -10.22 20.53
C THR A 270 21.93 -11.24 19.96
N MET A 271 23.05 -11.49 20.64
CA MET A 271 24.01 -12.50 20.23
C MET A 271 23.44 -13.93 20.38
N PHE A 272 22.76 -14.20 21.50
CA PHE A 272 22.10 -15.48 21.76
C PHE A 272 20.98 -15.74 20.75
N THR A 273 20.11 -14.76 20.52
CA THR A 273 19.00 -14.88 19.57
C THR A 273 19.48 -15.04 18.12
N LYS A 274 20.56 -14.39 17.71
CA LYS A 274 21.19 -14.64 16.39
C LYS A 274 21.63 -16.09 16.22
N ARG A 275 22.30 -16.67 17.22
CA ARG A 275 22.71 -18.09 17.19
C ARG A 275 21.51 -19.04 17.18
N TYR A 276 20.51 -18.77 18.01
CA TYR A 276 19.25 -19.50 18.02
C TYR A 276 18.59 -19.49 16.63
N MET A 277 18.44 -18.31 16.01
CA MET A 277 17.88 -18.16 14.67
C MET A 277 18.70 -18.93 13.63
N GLN A 278 20.03 -18.76 13.62
CA GLN A 278 20.89 -19.40 12.61
C GLN A 278 20.75 -20.92 12.60
N SER A 279 20.67 -21.56 13.78
CA SER A 279 20.47 -23.01 13.88
C SER A 279 19.10 -23.51 13.41
N ARG A 280 18.06 -22.68 13.57
CA ARG A 280 16.67 -23.04 13.25
C ARG A 280 16.23 -22.65 11.84
N LEU A 281 16.92 -21.68 11.23
CA LEU A 281 16.69 -21.20 9.87
C LEU A 281 17.36 -22.07 8.79
N THR A 282 18.22 -23.02 9.16
CA THR A 282 18.82 -23.97 8.21
C THR A 282 17.73 -24.75 7.47
N GLY A 283 17.75 -24.66 6.13
CA GLY A 283 16.76 -25.28 5.25
C GLY A 283 15.41 -24.54 5.17
N THR A 284 15.32 -23.32 5.70
CA THR A 284 14.13 -22.45 5.51
C THR A 284 14.30 -21.57 4.27
N THR A 285 13.17 -21.18 3.68
CA THR A 285 13.11 -20.22 2.58
C THR A 285 12.59 -18.88 3.08
N ASP A 286 12.90 -17.81 2.35
CA ASP A 286 12.46 -16.45 2.68
C ASP A 286 10.94 -16.32 2.54
N PHE A 287 10.27 -16.22 3.69
CA PHE A 287 8.82 -16.12 3.77
C PHE A 287 8.27 -14.79 3.24
N THR A 288 9.11 -13.79 3.00
CA THR A 288 8.68 -12.53 2.37
C THR A 288 8.44 -12.69 0.87
N GLN A 289 8.87 -13.80 0.26
CA GLN A 289 8.75 -14.06 -1.18
C GLN A 289 7.55 -14.93 -1.56
N VAL A 290 6.64 -15.21 -0.62
CA VAL A 290 5.42 -16.02 -0.88
C VAL A 290 4.63 -15.47 -2.06
N LYS A 291 4.39 -14.15 -2.10
CA LYS A 291 3.66 -13.49 -3.19
C LYS A 291 4.33 -13.73 -4.53
N LYS A 292 5.62 -13.44 -4.64
CA LYS A 292 6.39 -13.65 -5.87
C LYS A 292 6.42 -15.11 -6.33
N LYS A 293 6.70 -16.06 -5.44
CA LYS A 293 6.98 -17.45 -5.82
C LYS A 293 5.74 -18.34 -5.91
N VAL A 294 4.77 -18.12 -5.04
CA VAL A 294 3.55 -18.92 -4.96
C VAL A 294 2.46 -18.26 -5.81
N PHE A 295 2.15 -16.99 -5.56
CA PHE A 295 0.99 -16.37 -6.19
C PHE A 295 1.15 -16.22 -7.72
N SER A 296 2.36 -15.90 -8.20
CA SER A 296 2.65 -15.91 -9.64
C SER A 296 2.35 -17.27 -10.29
N LYS A 297 2.65 -18.38 -9.61
CA LYS A 297 2.38 -19.74 -10.12
C LYS A 297 0.90 -20.11 -10.02
N VAL A 298 0.17 -19.61 -9.01
CA VAL A 298 -1.30 -19.77 -8.93
C VAL A 298 -1.99 -19.07 -10.11
N VAL A 299 -1.57 -17.85 -10.44
CA VAL A 299 -2.10 -17.12 -11.60
C VAL A 299 -1.80 -17.87 -12.91
N GLN A 300 -0.56 -18.35 -13.07
CA GLN A 300 -0.15 -19.14 -14.24
C GLN A 300 -0.86 -20.50 -14.36
N TYR A 301 -1.31 -21.09 -13.24
CA TYR A 301 -2.11 -22.31 -13.24
C TYR A 301 -3.49 -22.10 -13.87
N ILE A 302 -4.08 -20.91 -13.71
CA ILE A 302 -5.35 -20.56 -14.38
C ILE A 302 -5.10 -20.36 -15.87
N SER A 303 -4.12 -19.52 -16.22
CA SER A 303 -3.69 -19.32 -17.61
C SER A 303 -2.25 -18.83 -17.66
N PRO A 304 -1.39 -19.40 -18.53
CA PRO A 304 -0.02 -18.94 -18.71
C PRO A 304 0.06 -17.54 -19.34
N GLN A 305 -1.04 -17.05 -19.93
CA GLN A 305 -1.11 -15.73 -20.55
C GLN A 305 -1.40 -14.61 -19.54
N PHE A 306 -1.83 -14.96 -18.32
CA PHE A 306 -2.07 -13.98 -17.28
C PHE A 306 -0.77 -13.44 -16.72
N GLN A 307 -0.75 -12.13 -16.51
CA GLN A 307 0.39 -11.44 -15.96
C GLN A 307 0.09 -10.96 -14.54
N TYR A 308 1.03 -11.23 -13.64
CA TYR A 308 0.93 -10.88 -12.22
C TYR A 308 2.02 -9.88 -11.82
N PHE A 309 1.63 -8.80 -11.14
CA PHE A 309 2.50 -7.77 -10.58
C PHE A 309 2.27 -7.66 -9.08
N GLU A 310 3.30 -7.88 -8.28
CA GLU A 310 3.18 -7.94 -6.81
C GLU A 310 2.88 -6.58 -6.20
N ASN A 311 3.53 -5.52 -6.68
CA ASN A 311 3.37 -4.16 -6.17
C ASN A 311 2.61 -3.26 -7.16
N GLY A 312 2.10 -3.81 -8.26
CA GLY A 312 1.21 -3.14 -9.20
C GLY A 312 -0.20 -2.99 -8.64
N HIS A 313 -0.90 -1.92 -9.03
CA HIS A 313 -2.33 -1.74 -8.82
C HIS A 313 -2.88 -0.70 -9.81
N ILE A 314 -4.20 -0.51 -9.82
CA ILE A 314 -4.85 0.50 -10.66
C ILE A 314 -4.51 1.93 -10.25
N GLY A 315 -4.54 2.84 -11.21
CA GLY A 315 -4.35 4.26 -10.99
C GLY A 315 -5.60 4.97 -10.44
N ILE A 316 -5.42 6.21 -9.95
CA ILE A 316 -6.55 7.04 -9.51
C ILE A 316 -7.55 7.30 -10.64
N ALA A 317 -7.06 7.47 -11.88
CA ALA A 317 -7.92 7.68 -13.04
C ALA A 317 -8.84 6.49 -13.30
N GLU A 318 -8.30 5.27 -13.28
CA GLU A 318 -9.04 4.02 -13.47
C GLU A 318 -10.04 3.78 -12.33
N PHE A 319 -9.65 4.10 -11.09
CA PHE A 319 -10.53 3.99 -9.92
C PHE A 319 -11.74 4.93 -10.01
N ILE A 320 -11.52 6.20 -10.37
CA ILE A 320 -12.60 7.19 -10.54
C ILE A 320 -13.46 6.87 -11.78
N ASP A 321 -12.84 6.41 -12.87
CA ASP A 321 -13.54 5.97 -14.08
C ASP A 321 -14.42 4.73 -13.83
N SER A 322 -14.32 4.05 -12.69
CA SER A 322 -15.29 3.01 -12.32
C SER A 322 -16.72 3.54 -12.13
N LEU A 323 -16.87 4.84 -11.86
CA LEU A 323 -18.11 5.50 -11.42
C LEU A 323 -18.77 4.89 -10.18
N LEU A 324 -18.11 3.94 -9.50
CA LEU A 324 -18.57 3.37 -8.23
C LEU A 324 -18.38 4.34 -7.06
N PHE A 325 -17.34 5.19 -7.13
CA PHE A 325 -16.97 6.16 -6.11
C PHE A 325 -17.11 7.59 -6.61
N LYS A 326 -17.42 8.53 -5.71
CA LYS A 326 -17.46 9.96 -5.98
C LYS A 326 -16.09 10.49 -6.41
N PHE A 327 -16.08 11.53 -7.23
CA PHE A 327 -14.86 12.24 -7.59
C PHE A 327 -14.30 13.00 -6.38
N GLU A 328 -13.28 12.44 -5.74
CA GLU A 328 -12.60 13.03 -4.59
C GLU A 328 -11.08 12.83 -4.68
N ARG A 329 -10.35 13.52 -3.81
CA ARG A 329 -8.89 13.45 -3.74
C ARG A 329 -8.38 12.25 -2.94
N TYR A 330 -8.64 11.06 -3.44
CA TYR A 330 -8.17 9.83 -2.79
C TYR A 330 -6.64 9.68 -2.87
N THR A 331 -6.10 8.89 -1.97
CA THR A 331 -4.76 8.27 -2.04
C THR A 331 -4.96 6.75 -2.13
N LEU A 332 -4.33 6.13 -3.12
CA LEU A 332 -4.39 4.69 -3.34
C LEU A 332 -3.06 4.06 -2.94
N LYS A 333 -3.14 2.95 -2.21
CA LYS A 333 -2.04 2.00 -2.03
C LYS A 333 -2.56 0.61 -2.34
N GLY A 334 -1.72 -0.24 -2.88
CA GLY A 334 -2.16 -1.57 -3.25
C GLY A 334 -1.03 -2.44 -3.75
N GLY A 335 -1.42 -3.60 -4.26
CA GLY A 335 -0.54 -4.59 -4.83
C GLY A 335 -1.35 -5.70 -5.49
N ASP A 336 -0.67 -6.79 -5.79
CA ASP A 336 -1.27 -8.03 -6.24
C ASP A 336 -2.11 -7.86 -7.53
N GLN A 337 -1.63 -7.03 -8.47
CA GLN A 337 -2.33 -6.76 -9.73
C GLN A 337 -2.19 -7.92 -10.71
N ILE A 338 -3.32 -8.40 -11.21
CA ILE A 338 -3.41 -9.41 -12.25
C ILE A 338 -4.07 -8.79 -13.46
N VAL A 339 -3.53 -9.05 -14.65
CA VAL A 339 -4.08 -8.62 -15.93
C VAL A 339 -4.05 -9.76 -16.93
N GLY A 340 -5.02 -9.79 -17.84
CA GLY A 340 -5.04 -10.74 -18.93
C GLY A 340 -6.39 -10.76 -19.65
N HIS A 341 -6.54 -11.73 -20.54
CA HIS A 341 -7.77 -11.97 -21.28
C HIS A 341 -8.41 -13.28 -20.83
N TYR A 342 -9.59 -13.21 -20.23
CA TYR A 342 -10.34 -14.39 -19.85
C TYR A 342 -11.41 -14.69 -20.90
N ASN A 343 -11.24 -15.76 -21.66
CA ASN A 343 -12.12 -16.12 -22.78
C ASN A 343 -12.33 -14.94 -23.76
N GLY A 344 -11.26 -14.22 -24.06
CA GLY A 344 -11.26 -13.04 -24.94
C GLY A 344 -11.72 -11.73 -24.30
N ILE A 345 -12.11 -11.74 -23.02
CA ILE A 345 -12.52 -10.53 -22.30
C ILE A 345 -11.31 -10.00 -21.50
N PRO A 346 -10.81 -8.79 -21.80
CA PRO A 346 -9.73 -8.19 -21.01
C PRO A 346 -10.24 -7.88 -19.60
N PHE A 347 -9.42 -8.17 -18.60
CA PHE A 347 -9.72 -7.88 -17.20
C PHE A 347 -8.47 -7.45 -16.45
N GLN A 348 -8.69 -6.80 -15.32
CA GLN A 348 -7.70 -6.65 -14.29
C GLN A 348 -8.29 -6.80 -12.88
N SER A 349 -7.49 -7.31 -11.97
CA SER A 349 -7.80 -7.44 -10.54
C SER A 349 -6.65 -6.89 -9.73
N CYS A 350 -6.90 -6.19 -8.64
CA CYS A 350 -5.83 -5.82 -7.71
C CYS A 350 -6.38 -5.60 -6.30
N ASN A 351 -5.49 -5.67 -5.32
CA ASN A 351 -5.78 -5.37 -3.94
C ASN A 351 -5.52 -3.88 -3.65
N LEU A 352 -6.48 -3.19 -3.05
CA LEU A 352 -6.44 -1.75 -2.82
C LEU A 352 -6.82 -1.36 -1.39
N MET A 353 -6.08 -0.40 -0.87
CA MET A 353 -6.45 0.48 0.22
C MET A 353 -6.61 1.90 -0.34
N VAL A 354 -7.82 2.43 -0.29
CA VAL A 354 -8.17 3.78 -0.72
C VAL A 354 -8.44 4.60 0.52
N THR A 355 -7.75 5.72 0.66
CA THR A 355 -7.96 6.64 1.77
C THR A 355 -8.29 8.04 1.27
N PHE A 356 -9.04 8.78 2.08
CA PHE A 356 -9.30 10.20 1.86
C PHE A 356 -8.72 11.01 3.02
N ARG A 357 -7.98 12.08 2.67
CA ARG A 357 -7.42 13.03 3.64
C ARG A 357 -7.86 14.45 3.28
N PRO A 358 -8.65 15.12 4.13
CA PRO A 358 -8.96 16.55 3.98
C PRO A 358 -7.70 17.44 4.06
N ASN A 359 -7.69 18.57 3.35
CA ASN A 359 -6.57 19.53 3.37
C ASN A 359 -6.39 20.26 4.70
N MET A 360 -7.47 20.49 5.43
CA MET A 360 -7.45 21.25 6.69
C MET A 360 -7.90 20.33 7.81
N ARG A 361 -6.98 20.02 8.73
CA ARG A 361 -7.26 19.10 9.84
C ARG A 361 -6.32 19.30 11.02
N ASN A 362 -6.75 18.79 12.16
CA ASN A 362 -5.97 18.67 13.37
C ASN A 362 -4.95 17.52 13.27
N GLU A 363 -3.81 17.62 13.97
CA GLU A 363 -2.71 16.65 13.89
C GLU A 363 -3.07 15.23 14.36
N LYS A 364 -4.10 15.08 15.20
CA LYS A 364 -4.46 13.81 15.86
C LYS A 364 -5.41 12.93 15.06
N GLU A 365 -5.82 13.42 13.90
CA GLU A 365 -7.03 12.99 13.24
C GLU A 365 -6.57 12.18 12.00
N GLY A 366 -6.85 10.86 11.99
CA GLY A 366 -6.33 9.89 11.00
C GLY A 366 -7.24 9.67 9.79
N ASP A 367 -6.69 9.24 8.65
CA ASP A 367 -7.39 9.21 7.35
C ASP A 367 -8.65 8.36 7.37
N ASP A 368 -9.64 8.79 6.59
CA ASP A 368 -10.81 7.96 6.31
C ASP A 368 -10.37 6.82 5.39
N VAL A 369 -10.53 5.59 5.84
CA VAL A 369 -10.39 4.41 4.98
C VAL A 369 -11.67 4.31 4.16
N VAL A 370 -11.57 4.61 2.87
CA VAL A 370 -12.71 4.65 1.93
C VAL A 370 -13.01 3.26 1.39
N PHE A 371 -11.98 2.51 1.05
CA PHE A 371 -12.09 1.15 0.54
C PHE A 371 -10.88 0.35 1.01
N TYR A 372 -11.10 -0.90 1.40
CA TYR A 372 -10.04 -1.82 1.75
C TYR A 372 -10.43 -3.22 1.29
N GLY A 373 -10.03 -3.57 0.07
CA GLY A 373 -10.54 -4.76 -0.57
C GLY A 373 -9.86 -5.16 -1.88
N ASN A 374 -10.41 -6.17 -2.55
CA ASN A 374 -10.07 -6.46 -3.93
C ASN A 374 -10.95 -5.66 -4.89
N PHE A 375 -10.33 -5.10 -5.92
CA PHE A 375 -10.96 -4.32 -6.96
C PHE A 375 -10.73 -4.98 -8.31
N PHE A 376 -11.83 -5.50 -8.87
CA PHE A 376 -11.86 -6.24 -10.12
C PHE A 376 -12.57 -5.42 -11.20
N VAL A 377 -11.96 -5.31 -12.37
CA VAL A 377 -12.50 -4.63 -13.55
C VAL A 377 -12.42 -5.57 -14.73
N ALA A 378 -13.49 -5.69 -15.50
CA ALA A 378 -13.48 -6.41 -16.77
C ALA A 378 -14.26 -5.66 -17.83
N ARG A 379 -13.92 -5.89 -19.10
CA ARG A 379 -14.70 -5.35 -20.22
C ARG A 379 -16.06 -6.04 -20.25
N SER A 380 -17.12 -5.24 -20.33
CA SER A 380 -18.44 -5.72 -20.65
C SER A 380 -18.53 -6.11 -22.14
N PRO A 381 -19.18 -7.23 -22.47
CA PRO A 381 -19.51 -7.58 -23.86
C PRO A 381 -20.38 -6.54 -24.57
N LYS A 382 -21.16 -5.76 -23.81
CA LYS A 382 -22.07 -4.73 -24.32
C LYS A 382 -21.73 -3.36 -23.75
N THR A 383 -22.00 -2.32 -24.54
CA THR A 383 -21.90 -0.93 -24.10
C THR A 383 -23.21 -0.52 -23.46
N PHE A 384 -23.12 0.11 -22.29
CA PHE A 384 -24.24 0.64 -21.53
C PHE A 384 -24.17 2.17 -21.54
N GLU A 385 -25.30 2.84 -21.67
CA GLU A 385 -25.32 4.31 -21.67
C GLU A 385 -25.47 4.89 -20.25
N HIS A 386 -26.18 4.17 -19.40
CA HIS A 386 -26.46 4.60 -18.02
C HIS A 386 -25.59 3.82 -17.03
N PRO A 387 -24.94 4.51 -16.06
CA PRO A 387 -24.19 3.85 -15.01
C PRO A 387 -25.14 3.08 -14.08
N ILE A 388 -24.71 1.91 -13.62
CA ILE A 388 -25.44 1.12 -12.64
C ILE A 388 -24.55 0.98 -11.41
N VAL A 389 -25.09 1.23 -10.23
CA VAL A 389 -24.42 1.02 -8.96
C VAL A 389 -25.26 0.10 -8.09
N VAL A 390 -24.68 -1.03 -7.70
CA VAL A 390 -25.28 -2.01 -6.81
C VAL A 390 -24.45 -2.07 -5.54
N ARG A 391 -25.10 -1.90 -4.40
CA ARG A 391 -24.45 -1.90 -3.08
C ARG A 391 -25.17 -2.82 -2.12
N PRO A 392 -24.47 -3.37 -1.12
CA PRO A 392 -25.11 -4.22 -0.13
C PRO A 392 -26.01 -3.39 0.78
N VAL A 393 -27.16 -3.96 1.15
CA VAL A 393 -28.03 -3.42 2.19
C VAL A 393 -27.29 -3.60 3.52
N LYS A 394 -27.15 -2.51 4.29
CA LYS A 394 -26.55 -2.60 5.62
C LYS A 394 -27.47 -3.38 6.56
N GLY A 395 -27.01 -4.56 6.98
CA GLY A 395 -27.64 -5.33 8.06
C GLY A 395 -27.14 -4.92 9.45
N PHE A 396 -27.82 -5.38 10.50
CA PHE A 396 -27.50 -5.07 11.91
C PHE A 396 -26.05 -5.41 12.34
N PHE A 397 -25.39 -6.37 11.67
CA PHE A 397 -23.99 -6.74 11.94
C PHE A 397 -22.95 -6.03 11.04
N SER A 398 -23.40 -5.23 10.05
CA SER A 398 -22.48 -4.54 9.12
C SER A 398 -21.73 -3.37 9.78
N ASP A 399 -22.30 -2.74 10.80
CA ASP A 399 -21.76 -1.51 11.40
C ASP A 399 -20.51 -1.71 12.28
N PHE A 400 -20.19 -2.95 12.70
CA PHE A 400 -19.07 -3.17 13.64
C PHE A 400 -17.68 -3.12 13.00
N ASN A 401 -17.59 -3.19 11.67
CA ASN A 401 -16.32 -3.24 10.94
C ASN A 401 -16.34 -2.41 9.64
N ASP A 402 -17.38 -1.59 9.41
CA ASP A 402 -17.51 -0.87 8.15
C ASP A 402 -16.54 0.32 8.13
N ASN A 403 -15.87 0.48 7.00
CA ASN A 403 -15.06 1.65 6.74
C ASN A 403 -15.96 2.77 6.18
N ALA A 404 -15.37 3.86 5.70
CA ALA A 404 -16.15 5.01 5.27
C ALA A 404 -16.82 4.85 3.89
N ILE A 405 -16.78 3.67 3.25
CA ILE A 405 -17.19 3.45 1.85
C ILE A 405 -18.54 4.09 1.49
N SER A 406 -19.57 3.90 2.32
CA SER A 406 -20.93 4.40 2.06
C SER A 406 -21.01 5.92 1.86
N THR A 407 -20.13 6.69 2.51
CA THR A 407 -20.04 8.15 2.35
C THR A 407 -19.52 8.56 0.98
N TYR A 408 -18.67 7.70 0.38
CA TYR A 408 -17.90 7.98 -0.82
C TYR A 408 -18.43 7.25 -2.07
N LEU A 409 -19.49 6.44 -1.95
CA LEU A 409 -20.15 5.83 -3.10
C LEU A 409 -20.86 6.88 -3.96
N ASN A 410 -20.79 6.68 -5.28
CA ASN A 410 -21.52 7.49 -6.23
C ASN A 410 -22.91 6.88 -6.45
N TYR A 411 -23.93 7.41 -5.77
CA TYR A 411 -25.33 7.02 -6.00
C TYR A 411 -25.81 7.66 -7.30
N GLY A 412 -25.61 6.98 -8.43
CA GLY A 412 -26.10 7.41 -9.74
C GLY A 412 -27.58 7.08 -9.92
N GLY A 413 -28.38 8.06 -10.35
CA GLY A 413 -29.80 7.89 -10.64
C GLY A 413 -30.69 7.51 -9.46
N GLU A 414 -31.85 6.94 -9.77
CA GLU A 414 -32.87 6.60 -8.79
C GLU A 414 -32.73 5.14 -8.32
N ARG A 415 -33.25 4.85 -7.12
CA ARG A 415 -33.31 3.48 -6.61
C ARG A 415 -34.30 2.66 -7.44
N ILE A 416 -33.83 1.56 -8.00
CA ILE A 416 -34.64 0.62 -8.78
C ILE A 416 -35.00 -0.58 -7.90
N ARG A 417 -36.23 -1.06 -8.04
CA ARG A 417 -36.67 -2.33 -7.45
C ARG A 417 -36.72 -3.43 -8.51
N LEU A 418 -36.09 -4.55 -8.19
CA LEU A 418 -36.07 -5.76 -9.00
C LEU A 418 -37.10 -6.78 -8.52
N GLU A 419 -37.32 -7.81 -9.34
CA GLU A 419 -38.34 -8.85 -9.10
C GLU A 419 -37.88 -9.94 -8.13
N ASP A 420 -36.58 -10.08 -7.87
CA ASP A 420 -36.02 -11.07 -6.94
C ASP A 420 -36.03 -10.53 -5.49
N PRO A 421 -36.96 -10.98 -4.62
CA PRO A 421 -37.07 -10.47 -3.26
C PRO A 421 -35.90 -10.87 -2.37
N GLU A 422 -35.17 -11.94 -2.69
CA GLU A 422 -33.96 -12.31 -1.94
C GLU A 422 -32.81 -11.38 -2.30
N PHE A 423 -32.73 -10.97 -3.57
CA PHE A 423 -31.74 -10.00 -4.02
C PHE A 423 -31.97 -8.64 -3.36
N GLU A 424 -33.20 -8.14 -3.34
CA GLU A 424 -33.57 -6.86 -2.70
C GLU A 424 -33.32 -6.84 -1.18
N LYS A 425 -33.25 -8.01 -0.52
CA LYS A 425 -32.84 -8.11 0.90
C LYS A 425 -31.33 -7.91 1.09
N GLN A 426 -30.54 -8.29 0.09
CA GLN A 426 -29.08 -8.23 0.16
C GLN A 426 -28.51 -6.97 -0.49
N PHE A 427 -29.20 -6.39 -1.47
CA PHE A 427 -28.68 -5.32 -2.33
C PHE A 427 -29.69 -4.20 -2.60
N GLU A 428 -29.15 -3.00 -2.80
CA GLU A 428 -29.86 -1.86 -3.39
C GLU A 428 -29.24 -1.52 -4.74
N VAL A 429 -30.09 -1.23 -5.73
CA VAL A 429 -29.68 -0.90 -7.10
C VAL A 429 -30.04 0.54 -7.41
N TYR A 430 -29.09 1.28 -7.99
CA TYR A 430 -29.22 2.67 -8.41
C TYR A 430 -28.83 2.77 -9.90
N CYS A 431 -29.71 3.33 -10.73
CA CYS A 431 -29.46 3.62 -12.14
C CYS A 431 -30.51 4.60 -12.68
N ASP A 432 -30.15 5.38 -13.70
CA ASP A 432 -31.07 6.29 -14.39
C ASP A 432 -32.04 5.59 -15.35
N ASP A 433 -31.71 4.36 -15.79
CA ASP A 433 -32.54 3.58 -16.71
C ASP A 433 -32.87 2.19 -16.16
N GLN A 434 -34.16 2.02 -15.86
CA GLN A 434 -34.73 0.78 -15.38
C GLN A 434 -34.64 -0.39 -16.35
N ILE A 435 -34.66 -0.12 -17.66
CA ILE A 435 -34.58 -1.16 -18.68
C ILE A 435 -33.14 -1.70 -18.72
N THR A 436 -32.15 -0.81 -18.79
CA THR A 436 -30.73 -1.18 -18.74
C THR A 436 -30.37 -1.95 -17.47
N ALA A 437 -30.87 -1.52 -16.30
CA ALA A 437 -30.62 -2.23 -15.04
C ALA A 437 -31.12 -3.69 -15.05
N ARG A 438 -32.36 -3.94 -15.50
CA ARG A 438 -32.92 -5.31 -15.58
C ARG A 438 -32.25 -6.16 -16.65
N TYR A 439 -31.77 -5.53 -17.71
CA TYR A 439 -31.04 -6.21 -18.76
C TYR A 439 -29.69 -6.76 -18.28
N VAL A 440 -28.96 -5.99 -17.47
CA VAL A 440 -27.70 -6.43 -16.85
C VAL A 440 -27.94 -7.43 -15.72
N LEU A 441 -28.86 -7.09 -14.80
CA LEU A 441 -29.11 -7.85 -13.59
C LEU A 441 -30.04 -9.03 -13.88
N THR A 442 -29.60 -9.91 -14.77
CA THR A 442 -30.29 -11.16 -15.09
C THR A 442 -30.40 -12.05 -13.84
N PRO A 443 -31.38 -12.98 -13.79
CA PRO A 443 -31.51 -13.91 -12.66
C PRO A 443 -30.22 -14.68 -12.37
N ALA A 444 -29.48 -15.11 -13.41
CA ALA A 444 -28.21 -15.82 -13.24
C ALA A 444 -27.13 -14.93 -12.61
N PHE A 445 -27.03 -13.67 -13.04
CA PHE A 445 -26.07 -12.71 -12.51
C PHE A 445 -26.41 -12.33 -11.06
N MET A 446 -27.68 -12.04 -10.76
CA MET A 446 -28.16 -11.75 -9.39
C MET A 446 -27.85 -12.91 -8.44
N GLN A 447 -28.13 -14.16 -8.85
CA GLN A 447 -27.83 -15.35 -8.04
C GLN A 447 -26.34 -15.50 -7.77
N ARG A 448 -25.47 -15.18 -8.73
CA ARG A 448 -24.02 -15.22 -8.52
C ARG A 448 -23.55 -14.10 -7.61
N LEU A 449 -24.10 -12.90 -7.76
CA LEU A 449 -23.78 -11.77 -6.90
C LEU A 449 -24.19 -12.03 -5.44
N LYS A 450 -25.36 -12.64 -5.19
CA LYS A 450 -25.78 -13.11 -3.85
C LYS A 450 -24.76 -14.07 -3.23
N LYS A 451 -24.34 -15.10 -3.97
CA LYS A 451 -23.33 -16.07 -3.48
C LYS A 451 -22.00 -15.40 -3.15
N LEU A 452 -21.57 -14.44 -3.98
CA LEU A 452 -20.37 -13.66 -3.72
C LEU A 452 -20.52 -12.80 -2.46
N ASN A 453 -21.69 -12.18 -2.28
CA ASN A 453 -21.99 -11.33 -1.14
C ASN A 453 -22.01 -12.09 0.19
N GLU A 454 -22.65 -13.25 0.22
CA GLU A 454 -22.72 -14.11 1.40
C GLU A 454 -21.32 -14.50 1.88
N ARG A 455 -20.42 -14.80 0.94
CA ARG A 455 -19.04 -15.13 1.25
C ARG A 455 -18.26 -13.95 1.83
N HIS A 456 -18.40 -12.79 1.20
CA HIS A 456 -17.74 -11.56 1.62
C HIS A 456 -18.57 -10.80 2.67
N LYS A 457 -19.44 -11.51 3.41
CA LYS A 457 -20.17 -11.02 4.59
C LYS A 457 -20.93 -9.71 4.34
N GLY A 458 -21.55 -9.56 3.16
CA GLY A 458 -22.31 -8.37 2.82
C GLY A 458 -21.45 -7.18 2.38
N GLN A 459 -20.22 -7.39 1.91
CA GLN A 459 -19.29 -6.32 1.53
C GLN A 459 -18.94 -6.30 0.04
N VAL A 460 -19.86 -6.76 -0.81
CA VAL A 460 -19.67 -6.74 -2.26
C VAL A 460 -20.38 -5.53 -2.87
N TYR A 461 -19.64 -4.76 -3.64
CA TYR A 461 -20.13 -3.62 -4.40
C TYR A 461 -19.92 -3.90 -5.88
N PHE A 462 -20.86 -3.46 -6.71
CA PHE A 462 -20.80 -3.63 -8.15
C PHE A 462 -21.13 -2.34 -8.86
N GLY A 463 -20.37 -2.05 -9.90
CA GLY A 463 -20.53 -0.87 -10.75
C GLY A 463 -20.47 -1.24 -12.22
N ILE A 464 -21.20 -0.51 -13.04
CA ILE A 464 -21.01 -0.49 -14.49
C ILE A 464 -20.74 0.93 -14.92
N ASN A 465 -19.64 1.11 -15.65
CA ASN A 465 -19.38 2.32 -16.41
C ASN A 465 -19.19 1.97 -17.88
N LYS A 466 -20.15 2.38 -18.70
CA LYS A 466 -20.15 2.31 -20.17
C LYS A 466 -19.75 0.96 -20.74
N ASN A 467 -18.46 0.69 -20.80
CA ASN A 467 -17.89 -0.52 -21.37
C ASN A 467 -17.30 -1.47 -20.33
N ASN A 468 -17.22 -1.11 -19.06
CA ASN A 468 -16.55 -1.89 -18.03
C ASN A 468 -17.50 -2.23 -16.89
N ILE A 469 -17.37 -3.46 -16.39
CA ILE A 469 -17.92 -3.87 -15.11
C ILE A 469 -16.86 -3.69 -14.03
N VAL A 470 -17.30 -3.42 -12.81
CA VAL A 470 -16.45 -3.28 -11.64
C VAL A 470 -17.07 -4.06 -10.50
N ILE A 471 -16.28 -4.90 -9.84
CA ILE A 471 -16.65 -5.61 -8.61
C ILE A 471 -15.62 -5.22 -7.56
N ALA A 472 -16.09 -4.67 -6.45
CA ALA A 472 -15.25 -4.28 -5.33
C ALA A 472 -15.70 -5.03 -4.07
N THR A 473 -14.83 -5.89 -3.54
CA THR A 473 -15.08 -6.65 -2.31
C THR A 473 -14.39 -5.93 -1.16
N ASN A 474 -15.12 -5.17 -0.34
CA ASN A 474 -14.57 -4.25 0.67
C ASN A 474 -14.03 -4.94 1.94
N GLU A 475 -13.59 -6.18 1.82
CA GLU A 475 -13.01 -6.97 2.90
C GLU A 475 -11.54 -7.27 2.57
N GLY A 476 -10.65 -7.08 3.55
CA GLY A 476 -9.24 -7.45 3.40
C GLY A 476 -9.05 -8.95 3.27
N ASN A 477 -8.42 -9.41 2.19
CA ASN A 477 -8.00 -10.80 2.03
C ASN A 477 -6.63 -11.08 2.70
N SER A 478 -6.23 -12.35 2.71
CA SER A 478 -4.98 -12.84 3.30
C SER A 478 -3.71 -12.27 2.64
N LEU A 479 -3.80 -11.69 1.44
CA LEU A 479 -2.69 -11.04 0.75
C LEU A 479 -2.61 -9.54 1.07
N MET A 480 -3.75 -8.91 1.37
CA MET A 480 -3.86 -7.51 1.74
C MET A 480 -3.39 -7.21 3.16
N THR A 481 -3.74 -8.07 4.12
CA THR A 481 -3.35 -7.93 5.53
C THR A 481 -1.83 -7.91 5.73
N VAL A 482 -1.11 -8.36 4.72
CA VAL A 482 0.32 -8.60 4.71
C VAL A 482 1.11 -7.45 4.08
N GLY A 483 0.53 -6.75 3.10
CA GLY A 483 1.28 -5.81 2.26
C GLY A 483 2.62 -6.40 1.77
N SER A 484 3.58 -5.55 1.45
CA SER A 484 4.98 -5.96 1.17
C SER A 484 5.87 -5.86 2.41
N SER A 485 5.28 -5.75 3.62
CA SER A 485 6.06 -5.50 4.84
C SER A 485 6.49 -6.82 5.50
N PRO A 486 7.79 -6.98 5.83
CA PRO A 486 8.27 -8.14 6.56
C PRO A 486 7.56 -8.34 7.92
N ALA A 487 7.13 -7.24 8.55
CA ALA A 487 6.44 -7.27 9.83
C ALA A 487 5.05 -7.90 9.76
N ALA A 488 4.26 -7.59 8.72
CA ALA A 488 2.92 -8.16 8.59
C ALA A 488 2.96 -9.61 8.09
N MET A 489 3.89 -9.94 7.18
CA MET A 489 4.20 -11.34 6.79
C MET A 489 4.54 -12.23 8.00
N LEU A 490 5.13 -11.66 9.05
CA LEU A 490 5.46 -12.40 10.27
C LEU A 490 4.22 -13.00 10.96
N PHE A 491 3.08 -12.31 10.89
CA PHE A 491 1.86 -12.68 11.61
C PHE A 491 0.85 -13.42 10.73
N GLN A 492 1.00 -13.39 9.41
CA GLN A 492 0.19 -14.16 8.48
C GLN A 492 0.65 -15.62 8.43
N LYS A 493 -0.26 -16.58 8.66
CA LYS A 493 0.06 -18.00 8.51
C LYS A 493 0.20 -18.32 7.02
N ILE A 494 1.28 -19.03 6.65
CA ILE A 494 1.56 -19.44 5.27
C ILE A 494 1.25 -20.93 5.18
N ASP A 495 0.10 -21.28 4.60
CA ASP A 495 -0.34 -22.66 4.46
C ASP A 495 -1.18 -22.88 3.20
N LEU A 496 -1.52 -24.14 2.93
CA LEU A 496 -2.32 -24.50 1.76
C LEU A 496 -3.70 -23.82 1.75
N PRO A 497 -4.45 -23.71 2.88
CA PRO A 497 -5.68 -22.92 2.94
C PRO A 497 -5.54 -21.47 2.47
N MET A 498 -4.44 -20.78 2.79
CA MET A 498 -4.18 -19.42 2.29
C MET A 498 -4.07 -19.40 0.76
N VAL A 499 -3.37 -20.38 0.17
CA VAL A 499 -3.20 -20.45 -1.29
C VAL A 499 -4.52 -20.81 -1.97
N GLU A 500 -5.29 -21.70 -1.36
CA GLU A 500 -6.63 -22.09 -1.82
C GLU A 500 -7.59 -20.90 -1.80
N SER A 501 -7.59 -20.07 -0.75
CA SER A 501 -8.48 -18.91 -0.66
C SER A 501 -8.22 -17.92 -1.80
N VAL A 502 -6.95 -17.71 -2.14
CA VAL A 502 -6.53 -16.81 -3.22
C VAL A 502 -6.98 -17.34 -4.59
N TYR A 503 -6.75 -18.63 -4.87
CA TYR A 503 -7.22 -19.24 -6.12
C TYR A 503 -8.74 -19.14 -6.27
N ARG A 504 -9.46 -19.44 -5.18
CA ARG A 504 -10.91 -19.43 -5.12
C ARG A 504 -11.49 -18.03 -5.38
N GLU A 505 -10.89 -16.99 -4.80
CA GLU A 505 -11.27 -15.59 -5.04
C GLU A 505 -11.12 -15.20 -6.52
N LEU A 506 -9.99 -15.55 -7.16
CA LEU A 506 -9.77 -15.28 -8.59
C LEU A 506 -10.77 -16.02 -9.48
N VAL A 507 -11.00 -17.31 -9.21
CA VAL A 507 -11.97 -18.12 -9.96
C VAL A 507 -13.36 -17.50 -9.89
N GLU A 508 -13.78 -17.02 -8.72
CA GLU A 508 -15.09 -16.41 -8.54
C GLU A 508 -15.26 -15.10 -9.31
N GLN A 509 -14.21 -14.28 -9.33
CA GLN A 509 -14.18 -13.06 -10.14
C GLN A 509 -14.28 -13.37 -11.63
N LEU A 510 -13.51 -14.35 -12.12
CA LEU A 510 -13.55 -14.77 -13.53
C LEU A 510 -14.91 -15.38 -13.91
N GLN A 511 -15.53 -16.14 -13.01
CA GLN A 511 -16.88 -16.67 -13.24
C GLN A 511 -17.95 -15.58 -13.35
N MET A 512 -17.73 -14.37 -12.82
CA MET A 512 -18.65 -13.25 -13.04
C MET A 512 -18.68 -12.83 -14.51
N ILE A 513 -17.54 -12.89 -15.20
CA ILE A 513 -17.45 -12.64 -16.66
C ILE A 513 -18.31 -13.65 -17.42
N ASP A 514 -18.26 -14.94 -17.05
CA ASP A 514 -19.04 -15.98 -17.73
C ASP A 514 -20.56 -15.74 -17.60
N THR A 515 -21.02 -15.25 -16.45
CA THR A 515 -22.45 -14.93 -16.24
C THR A 515 -22.90 -13.66 -16.93
N LEU A 516 -21.97 -12.77 -17.29
CA LEU A 516 -22.25 -11.55 -18.05
C LEU A 516 -22.34 -11.78 -19.55
N LYS A 517 -22.10 -13.01 -20.03
CA LYS A 517 -22.46 -13.43 -21.38
C LYS A 517 -23.98 -13.44 -21.50
N LEU A 518 -24.52 -12.24 -21.69
CA LEU A 518 -25.87 -11.99 -22.14
C LEU A 518 -26.03 -12.78 -23.43
N VAL A 519 -26.89 -13.80 -23.39
CA VAL A 519 -27.16 -14.71 -24.50
C VAL A 519 -27.22 -13.91 -25.80
N ASP A 520 -26.27 -14.17 -26.69
CA ASP A 520 -26.39 -13.76 -28.09
C ASP A 520 -27.59 -14.55 -28.64
N ASN A 521 -28.74 -13.87 -28.73
CA ASN A 521 -29.82 -14.30 -29.59
C ASN A 521 -29.58 -13.74 -30.99
#